data_AF-A0A413B2W8-F1
#
_entry.id   AF-A0A413B2W8-F1
#
_cell.length_a   1.000
_cell.length_b   1.000
_cell.length_c   1.000
_cell.angle_alpha   90.00
_cell.angle_beta   90.00
_cell.angle_gamma   90.00
#
_symmetry.space_group_name_H-M   'P 1'
#
loop_
_entity.id
_entity.type
_entity.pdbx_description
1 polymer ?
#
loop_
_entity_poly.entity_id
_entity_poly.type
_entity_poly.pdbx_seq_one_letter_code
_entity_poly.pdbx_strand_id
1 'polypeptide(L)'
;MRTNKDKSISVQQLKALHATFHRIGMDDDARHGCIYEFTSGRTASSRELTMHEARQLLERLNPPDEKVRAMQLAEAKGVFRDIYRLSFLIPQLNQGFTSDSEDEYRMNVAKLNMWARKYSKARKDVTAMKLWELQDTKKQLEAWMRREEKKQKNETI
;
A
#
# COMPACT_ATOMS: atom_id res chain seq x y z
N MET A 1 -13.29 -15.87 8.01
CA MET A 1 -13.20 -14.71 7.08
C MET A 1 -12.69 -15.23 5.73
N ARG A 2 -13.53 -15.33 4.69
CA ARG A 2 -13.09 -15.79 3.36
C ARG A 2 -12.18 -14.71 2.75
N THR A 3 -10.89 -14.99 2.68
CA THR A 3 -9.95 -14.05 2.06
C THR A 3 -10.20 -14.01 0.55
N ASN A 4 -9.97 -12.86 -0.10
CA ASN A 4 -10.17 -12.71 -1.55
C ASN A 4 -9.27 -13.62 -2.42
N LYS A 5 -8.42 -14.46 -1.81
CA LYS A 5 -7.51 -15.39 -2.49
C LYS A 5 -8.23 -16.55 -3.17
N ASP A 6 -9.37 -17.00 -2.65
CA ASP A 6 -10.06 -18.20 -3.16
C ASP A 6 -11.18 -17.89 -4.17
N LYS A 7 -11.42 -16.60 -4.46
CA LYS A 7 -12.44 -16.20 -5.44
C LYS A 7 -11.91 -16.40 -6.84
N SER A 8 -12.72 -16.97 -7.73
CA SER A 8 -12.43 -17.04 -9.16
C SER A 8 -12.21 -15.66 -9.77
N ILE A 9 -11.44 -15.60 -10.85
CA ILE A 9 -11.25 -14.38 -11.65
C ILE A 9 -12.60 -13.75 -12.05
N SER A 10 -12.67 -12.41 -12.03
CA SER A 10 -13.86 -11.68 -12.50
C SER A 10 -13.86 -11.53 -14.02
N VAL A 11 -15.05 -11.35 -14.62
CA VAL A 11 -15.18 -11.10 -16.07
C VAL A 11 -14.37 -9.88 -16.52
N GLN A 12 -14.31 -8.84 -15.70
CA GLN A 12 -13.52 -7.63 -16.00
C GLN A 12 -12.01 -7.94 -16.01
N GLN A 13 -11.51 -8.70 -15.05
CA GLN A 13 -10.11 -9.10 -15.00
C GLN A 13 -9.73 -10.02 -16.15
N LEU A 14 -10.61 -10.96 -16.52
CA LEU A 14 -10.39 -11.86 -17.65
C LEU A 14 -10.27 -11.07 -18.95
N LYS A 15 -11.18 -10.11 -19.20
CA LYS A 15 -11.11 -9.20 -20.35
C LYS A 15 -9.81 -8.37 -20.35
N ALA A 16 -9.41 -7.85 -19.19
CA ALA A 16 -8.18 -7.07 -19.07
C ALA A 16 -6.92 -7.92 -19.36
N LEU A 17 -6.89 -9.18 -18.92
CA LEU A 17 -5.77 -10.10 -19.22
C LEU A 17 -5.69 -10.37 -20.71
N HIS A 18 -6.81 -10.71 -21.36
CA HIS A 18 -6.84 -10.96 -22.81
C HIS A 18 -6.41 -9.74 -23.61
N ALA A 19 -6.90 -8.55 -23.26
CA ALA A 19 -6.44 -7.31 -23.89
C ALA A 19 -4.94 -7.06 -23.68
N THR A 20 -4.41 -7.39 -22.48
CA THR A 20 -2.98 -7.24 -22.18
C THR A 20 -2.13 -8.21 -22.98
N PHE A 21 -2.50 -9.50 -23.05
CA PHE A 21 -1.81 -10.50 -23.85
C PHE A 21 -1.73 -10.11 -25.33
N HIS A 22 -2.86 -9.67 -25.91
CA HIS A 22 -2.88 -9.16 -27.28
C HIS A 22 -1.99 -7.93 -27.47
N ARG A 23 -2.04 -6.96 -26.54
CA ARG A 23 -1.23 -5.74 -26.62
C ARG A 23 0.28 -6.03 -26.60
N ILE A 24 0.71 -7.03 -25.85
CA ILE A 24 2.13 -7.42 -25.77
C ILE A 24 2.54 -8.44 -26.85
N GLY A 25 1.62 -8.80 -27.76
CA GLY A 25 1.90 -9.75 -28.85
C GLY A 25 2.07 -11.20 -28.39
N MET A 26 1.52 -11.57 -27.24
CA MET A 26 1.62 -12.94 -26.71
C MET A 26 0.59 -13.83 -27.40
N ASP A 27 1.07 -14.88 -28.07
CA ASP A 27 0.22 -15.90 -28.68
C ASP A 27 -0.36 -16.89 -27.66
N ASP A 28 -1.18 -17.82 -28.13
CA ASP A 28 -1.93 -18.74 -27.27
C ASP A 28 -1.02 -19.71 -26.49
N ASP A 29 0.06 -20.21 -27.11
CA ASP A 29 1.00 -21.14 -26.46
C ASP A 29 1.87 -20.42 -25.43
N ALA A 30 2.41 -19.25 -25.77
CA ALA A 30 3.15 -18.40 -24.84
C ALA A 30 2.27 -17.95 -23.66
N ARG A 31 0.98 -17.67 -23.91
CA ARG A 31 0.00 -17.35 -22.86
C ARG A 31 -0.19 -18.53 -21.91
N HIS A 32 -0.42 -19.74 -22.44
CA HIS A 32 -0.61 -20.93 -21.62
C HIS A 32 0.64 -21.24 -20.78
N GLY A 33 1.84 -21.16 -21.38
CA GLY A 33 3.11 -21.31 -20.66
C GLY A 33 3.29 -20.27 -19.56
N CYS A 34 3.04 -18.99 -19.85
CA CYS A 34 3.12 -17.91 -18.87
C CYS A 34 2.21 -18.12 -17.66
N ILE A 35 0.97 -18.56 -17.88
CA ILE A 35 0.00 -18.82 -16.80
C ILE A 35 0.41 -20.06 -16.00
N TYR A 36 0.90 -21.10 -16.68
CA TYR A 36 1.40 -22.32 -16.04
C TYR A 36 2.57 -22.02 -15.10
N GLU A 37 3.59 -21.29 -15.57
CA GLU A 37 4.72 -20.87 -14.75
C GLU A 37 4.29 -19.96 -13.59
N PHE A 38 3.44 -18.97 -13.88
CA PHE A 38 2.96 -18.02 -12.87
C PHE A 38 2.20 -18.70 -11.72
N THR A 39 1.42 -19.73 -12.03
CA THR A 39 0.63 -20.49 -11.04
C THR A 39 1.40 -21.68 -10.45
N SER A 40 2.71 -21.75 -10.68
CA SER A 40 3.57 -22.86 -10.22
C SER A 40 3.04 -24.23 -10.68
N GLY A 41 2.58 -24.30 -11.93
CA GLY A 41 2.09 -25.50 -12.59
C GLY A 41 0.63 -25.87 -12.28
N ARG A 42 -0.11 -25.05 -11.53
CA ARG A 42 -1.50 -25.35 -11.15
C ARG A 42 -2.46 -25.31 -12.34
N THR A 43 -2.31 -24.36 -13.25
CA THR A 43 -3.18 -24.23 -14.43
C THR A 43 -2.49 -23.48 -15.56
N ALA A 44 -2.85 -23.77 -16.80
CA ALA A 44 -2.48 -22.98 -17.98
C ALA A 44 -3.62 -22.06 -18.46
N SER A 45 -4.79 -22.12 -17.83
CA SER A 45 -6.01 -21.43 -18.29
C SER A 45 -6.23 -20.11 -17.54
N SER A 46 -6.43 -19.02 -18.28
CA SER A 46 -6.79 -17.73 -17.69
C SER A 46 -8.10 -17.74 -16.91
N ARG A 47 -8.99 -18.72 -17.17
CA ARG A 47 -10.28 -18.88 -16.47
C ARG A 47 -10.14 -19.51 -15.10
N GLU A 48 -9.06 -20.24 -14.86
CA GLU A 48 -8.79 -20.97 -13.61
C GLU A 48 -7.89 -20.18 -12.65
N LEU A 49 -7.57 -18.93 -13.02
CA LEU A 49 -6.94 -17.98 -12.12
C LEU A 49 -7.93 -17.53 -11.05
N THR A 50 -7.41 -17.33 -9.85
CA THR A 50 -8.12 -16.60 -8.80
C THR A 50 -8.12 -15.11 -9.12
N MET A 51 -9.05 -14.37 -8.53
CA MET A 51 -9.12 -12.92 -8.60
C MET A 51 -7.81 -12.26 -8.16
N HIS A 52 -7.11 -12.87 -7.20
CA HIS A 52 -5.84 -12.36 -6.69
C HIS A 52 -4.69 -12.59 -7.67
N GLU A 53 -4.56 -13.81 -8.19
CA GLU A 53 -3.58 -14.17 -9.22
C GLU A 53 -3.76 -13.35 -10.48
N ALA A 54 -4.99 -13.16 -10.95
CA ALA A 54 -5.27 -12.34 -12.12
C ALA A 54 -4.83 -10.89 -11.94
N ARG A 55 -5.02 -10.31 -10.73
CA ARG A 55 -4.53 -8.97 -10.41
C ARG A 55 -3.00 -8.92 -10.42
N GLN A 56 -2.34 -9.87 -9.77
CA GLN A 56 -0.88 -9.91 -9.72
C GLN A 56 -0.26 -10.11 -11.11
N LEU A 57 -0.86 -10.98 -11.93
CA LEU A 57 -0.42 -11.23 -13.29
C LEU A 57 -0.60 -9.98 -14.16
N LEU A 58 -1.73 -9.28 -14.06
CA LEU A 58 -1.94 -7.99 -14.73
C LEU A 58 -0.90 -6.94 -14.31
N GLU A 59 -0.60 -6.82 -13.03
CA GLU A 59 0.45 -5.90 -12.52
C GLU A 59 1.83 -6.27 -13.08
N ARG A 60 2.12 -7.56 -13.27
CA ARG A 60 3.39 -8.06 -13.80
C ARG A 60 3.50 -7.86 -15.33
N LEU A 61 2.42 -8.05 -16.07
CA LEU A 61 2.37 -7.92 -17.54
C LEU A 61 2.18 -6.47 -18.01
N ASN A 62 1.67 -5.61 -17.14
CA ASN A 62 1.52 -4.19 -17.39
C ASN A 62 2.22 -3.39 -16.27
N PRO A 63 3.55 -3.49 -16.15
CA PRO A 63 4.28 -2.70 -15.17
C PRO A 63 4.01 -1.23 -15.48
N PRO A 64 3.69 -0.39 -14.47
CA PRO A 64 3.58 1.04 -14.69
C PRO A 64 4.90 1.54 -15.30
N ASP A 65 4.79 2.48 -16.24
CA ASP A 65 5.94 3.18 -16.82
C ASP A 65 6.91 3.57 -15.69
N GLU A 66 8.21 3.36 -15.92
CA GLU A 66 9.24 3.65 -14.92
C GLU A 66 9.12 5.07 -14.36
N LYS A 67 8.74 6.04 -15.21
CA LYS A 67 8.46 7.41 -14.81
C LYS A 67 7.26 7.52 -13.87
N VAL A 68 6.19 6.79 -14.12
CA VAL A 68 4.99 6.75 -13.27
C VAL A 68 5.33 6.10 -11.92
N ARG A 69 6.09 5.00 -11.93
CA ARG A 69 6.57 4.34 -10.70
C ARG A 69 7.46 5.26 -9.88
N ALA A 70 8.40 5.96 -10.53
CA ALA A 70 9.28 6.92 -9.87
C ALA A 70 8.49 8.09 -9.27
N MET A 71 7.48 8.60 -9.98
CA MET A 71 6.58 9.65 -9.50
C MET A 71 5.78 9.19 -8.28
N GLN A 72 5.18 7.99 -8.32
CA GLN A 72 4.45 7.42 -7.18
C GLN A 72 5.35 7.19 -5.97
N LEU A 73 6.60 6.74 -6.17
CA LEU A 73 7.56 6.57 -5.09
C LEU A 73 7.98 7.90 -4.47
N ALA A 74 8.21 8.93 -5.30
CA ALA A 74 8.52 10.28 -4.84
C ALA A 74 7.35 10.86 -4.03
N GLU A 75 6.12 10.69 -4.50
CA GLU A 75 4.92 11.11 -3.79
C GLU A 75 4.75 10.36 -2.46
N ALA A 76 4.98 9.05 -2.44
CA ALA A 76 4.92 8.25 -1.22
C ALA A 76 5.95 8.74 -0.18
N LYS A 77 7.18 9.04 -0.62
CA LYS A 77 8.20 9.66 0.24
C LYS A 77 7.77 11.03 0.77
N GLY A 78 7.10 11.83 -0.06
CA GLY A 78 6.53 13.12 0.34
C GLY A 78 5.47 12.96 1.44
N VAL A 79 4.48 12.09 1.22
CA VAL A 79 3.40 11.84 2.17
C VAL A 79 3.93 11.25 3.48
N PHE A 80 4.90 10.33 3.40
CA PHE A 80 5.58 9.80 4.59
C PHE A 80 6.27 10.91 5.40
N ARG A 81 6.94 11.85 4.74
CA ARG A 81 7.58 13.00 5.41
C ARG A 81 6.57 13.88 6.12
N ASP A 82 5.40 14.09 5.53
CA ASP A 82 4.31 14.83 6.16
C ASP A 82 3.77 14.12 7.40
N ILE A 83 3.55 12.80 7.30
CA ILE A 83 3.15 11.95 8.44
C ILE A 83 4.19 12.04 9.56
N TYR A 84 5.48 11.94 9.19
CA TYR A 84 6.58 12.05 10.13
C TYR A 84 6.57 13.39 10.85
N ARG A 85 6.44 14.51 10.12
CA ARG A 85 6.33 15.85 10.72
C ARG A 85 5.11 16.02 11.62
N LEU A 86 3.94 15.56 11.18
CA LEU A 86 2.71 15.62 11.98
C LEU A 86 2.84 14.90 13.32
N SER A 87 3.63 13.82 13.39
CA SER A 87 3.83 13.07 14.63
C SER A 87 4.47 13.88 15.75
N PHE A 88 5.28 14.91 15.42
CA PHE A 88 5.91 15.81 16.40
C PHE A 88 4.93 16.84 16.97
N LEU A 89 3.74 16.97 16.40
CA LEU A 89 2.68 17.84 16.92
C LEU A 89 1.75 17.10 17.89
N ILE A 90 1.95 15.79 18.09
CA ILE A 90 1.05 14.94 18.87
C ILE A 90 1.78 14.48 20.15
N PRO A 91 1.31 14.86 21.35
CA PRO A 91 1.97 14.53 22.62
C PRO A 91 2.19 13.04 22.82
N GLN A 92 1.21 12.22 22.48
CA GLN A 92 1.26 10.78 22.66
C GLN A 92 2.11 10.06 21.59
N LEU A 93 2.79 10.82 20.72
CA LEU A 93 3.70 10.31 19.71
C LEU A 93 5.11 10.90 19.89
N ASN A 94 5.47 11.88 19.05
CA ASN A 94 6.84 12.37 18.94
C ASN A 94 6.98 13.84 19.38
N GLN A 95 5.97 14.45 20.01
CA GLN A 95 6.13 15.79 20.57
C GLN A 95 7.22 15.82 21.64
N GLY A 96 8.10 16.81 21.57
CA GLY A 96 9.24 16.95 22.47
C GLY A 96 10.41 16.01 22.17
N PHE A 97 10.29 15.13 21.17
CA PHE A 97 11.42 14.33 20.69
C PHE A 97 12.18 15.08 19.59
N THR A 98 13.49 14.85 19.52
CA THR A 98 14.37 15.28 18.44
C THR A 98 14.47 14.19 17.37
N SER A 99 15.16 14.47 16.27
CA SER A 99 15.44 13.51 15.20
C SER A 99 16.84 13.75 14.62
N ASP A 100 17.78 14.13 15.49
CA ASP A 100 19.10 14.64 15.12
C ASP A 100 20.10 13.51 14.90
N SER A 101 19.80 12.32 15.42
CA SER A 101 20.54 11.09 15.15
C SER A 101 19.69 10.05 14.41
N GLU A 102 20.37 9.10 13.78
CA GLU A 102 19.75 7.95 13.11
C GLU A 102 18.95 7.09 14.09
N ASP A 103 19.42 6.94 15.33
CA ASP A 103 18.72 6.15 16.37
C ASP A 103 17.43 6.85 16.83
N GLU A 104 17.46 8.17 17.00
CA GLU A 104 16.25 8.96 17.28
C GLU A 104 15.25 8.88 16.14
N TYR A 105 15.71 9.02 14.90
CA TYR A 105 14.88 8.85 13.71
C TYR A 105 14.20 7.48 13.71
N ARG A 106 14.97 6.40 13.91
CA ARG A 106 14.44 5.03 13.97
C ARG A 106 13.43 4.84 15.08
N MET A 107 13.68 5.41 16.26
CA MET A 107 12.76 5.36 17.40
C MET A 107 11.43 6.07 17.08
N ASN A 108 11.49 7.26 16.50
CA ASN A 108 10.30 8.03 16.12
C ASN A 108 9.49 7.32 15.04
N VAL A 109 10.15 6.67 14.07
CA VAL A 109 9.50 5.82 13.07
C VAL A 109 8.88 4.58 13.72
N ALA A 110 9.54 3.95 14.68
CA ALA A 110 8.99 2.79 15.40
C ALA A 110 7.71 3.14 16.17
N LYS A 111 7.68 4.29 16.85
CA LYS A 111 6.47 4.81 17.51
C LYS A 111 5.33 5.04 16.52
N LEU A 112 5.63 5.65 15.37
CA LEU A 112 4.66 5.82 14.28
C LEU A 112 4.14 4.47 13.76
N ASN A 113 5.03 3.48 13.58
CA ASN A 113 4.63 2.14 13.17
C ASN A 113 3.71 1.47 14.20
N MET A 114 4.01 1.59 15.50
CA MET A 114 3.12 1.09 16.55
C MET A 114 1.74 1.75 16.50
N TRP A 115 1.70 3.08 16.36
CA TRP A 115 0.45 3.81 16.22
C TRP A 115 -0.32 3.37 14.97
N ALA A 116 0.35 3.25 13.82
CA ALA A 116 -0.28 2.85 12.58
C ALA A 116 -0.87 1.44 12.65
N ARG A 117 -0.17 0.48 13.25
CA ARG A 117 -0.72 -0.87 13.48
C ARG A 117 -1.98 -0.83 14.36
N LYS A 118 -2.00 0.02 15.39
CA LYS A 118 -3.08 0.09 16.39
C LYS A 118 -4.27 0.97 15.98
N TYR A 119 -4.08 1.98 15.15
CA TYR A 119 -5.12 2.99 14.90
C TYR A 119 -5.39 3.28 13.43
N SER A 120 -4.43 3.05 12.52
CA SER A 120 -4.68 3.26 11.10
C SER A 120 -5.61 2.18 10.53
N LYS A 121 -6.26 2.49 9.39
CA LYS A 121 -7.04 1.51 8.64
C LYS A 121 -6.16 0.41 8.02
N ALA A 122 -4.92 0.75 7.66
CA ALA A 122 -3.98 -0.16 7.01
C ALA A 122 -3.40 -1.23 7.95
N ARG A 123 -3.41 -0.98 9.28
CA ARG A 123 -3.00 -1.95 10.32
C ARG A 123 -1.59 -2.54 10.12
N LYS A 124 -0.68 -1.74 9.57
CA LYS A 124 0.71 -2.11 9.29
C LYS A 124 1.65 -0.91 9.42
N ASP A 125 2.94 -1.16 9.26
CA ASP A 125 4.01 -0.17 9.35
C ASP A 125 3.89 0.86 8.22
N VAL A 126 4.08 2.14 8.55
CA VAL A 126 4.00 3.22 7.55
C VAL A 126 5.08 3.08 6.48
N THR A 127 6.21 2.47 6.81
CA THR A 127 7.30 2.17 5.85
C THR A 127 6.94 1.08 4.84
N ALA A 128 5.88 0.30 5.09
CA ALA A 128 5.40 -0.79 4.22
C ALA A 128 4.07 -0.44 3.52
N MET A 129 3.61 0.80 3.63
CA MET A 129 2.36 1.28 3.03
C MET A 129 2.56 1.70 1.58
N LYS A 130 1.57 1.40 0.74
CA LYS A 130 1.41 1.99 -0.60
C LYS A 130 1.01 3.46 -0.45
N LEU A 131 1.22 4.25 -1.50
CA LEU A 131 0.89 5.68 -1.54
C LEU A 131 -0.53 6.00 -1.02
N TRP A 132 -1.55 5.29 -1.51
CA TRP A 132 -2.93 5.54 -1.08
C TRP A 132 -3.16 5.17 0.40
N GLU A 133 -2.48 4.16 0.93
CA GLU A 133 -2.54 3.80 2.35
C GLU A 133 -1.88 4.89 3.20
N LEU A 134 -0.77 5.48 2.73
CA LEU A 134 -0.13 6.63 3.37
C LEU A 134 -1.06 7.85 3.36
N GLN A 135 -1.71 8.15 2.23
CA GLN A 135 -2.64 9.28 2.12
C GLN A 135 -3.83 9.14 3.09
N ASP A 136 -4.42 7.94 3.20
CA ASP A 136 -5.46 7.66 4.17
C ASP A 136 -4.95 7.75 5.62
N THR A 137 -3.77 7.19 5.88
CA THR A 137 -3.14 7.22 7.21
C THR A 137 -2.82 8.65 7.66
N LYS A 138 -2.37 9.52 6.74
CA LYS A 138 -2.16 10.96 7.00
C LYS A 138 -3.46 11.62 7.47
N LYS A 139 -4.58 11.42 6.76
CA LYS A 139 -5.88 11.97 7.15
C LYS A 139 -6.31 11.50 8.54
N GLN A 140 -6.09 10.22 8.85
CA GLN A 140 -6.39 9.66 10.18
C GLN A 140 -5.52 10.30 11.27
N LEU A 141 -4.24 10.51 11.00
CA LEU A 141 -3.31 11.15 11.93
C LEU A 141 -3.64 12.62 12.16
N GLU A 142 -3.99 13.38 11.12
CA GLU A 142 -4.46 14.76 11.26
C GLU A 142 -5.76 14.84 12.07
N ALA A 143 -6.69 13.91 11.86
CA ALA A 143 -7.92 13.85 12.66
C ALA A 143 -7.63 13.53 14.12
N TRP A 144 -6.64 12.67 14.39
CA TRP A 144 -6.15 12.38 15.73
C TRP A 144 -5.54 13.63 16.38
N MET A 145 -4.63 14.31 15.69
CA MET A 145 -3.99 15.54 16.16
C MET A 145 -5.02 16.58 16.60
N ARG A 146 -6.03 16.86 15.75
CA ARG A 146 -7.11 17.82 16.08
C ARG A 146 -7.93 17.40 17.30
N ARG A 147 -8.07 16.09 17.58
CA ARG A 147 -8.75 15.59 18.79
C ARG A 147 -7.90 15.83 20.03
N GLU A 148 -6.60 15.60 19.94
CA GLU A 148 -5.68 15.82 21.05
C GLU A 148 -5.54 17.31 21.39
N GLU A 149 -5.47 18.20 20.38
CA GLU A 149 -5.51 19.65 20.60
C GLU A 149 -6.77 20.11 21.31
N LYS A 150 -7.94 19.56 20.96
CA LYS A 150 -9.21 19.88 21.63
C LYS A 150 -9.25 19.40 23.07
N LYS A 151 -8.73 18.20 23.35
CA LYS A 151 -8.67 17.68 24.72
C LYS A 151 -7.81 18.57 25.62
N GLN A 152 -6.61 18.93 25.16
CA GLN A 152 -5.72 19.83 25.91
C GLN A 152 -6.38 21.18 26.20
N LYS A 153 -7.07 21.78 25.22
CA LYS A 153 -7.78 23.05 25.44
C LYS A 153 -8.87 22.95 26.49
N ASN A 154 -9.57 21.81 26.58
CA ASN A 154 -10.62 21.61 27.55
C ASN A 154 -10.10 21.28 28.96
N GLU A 155 -8.87 20.79 29.09
CA GLU A 155 -8.23 20.45 30.38
C GLU A 155 -7.55 21.67 31.03
N THR A 156 -7.29 22.74 30.27
CA THR A 156 -6.63 23.97 30.75
C THR A 156 -7.63 25.10 31.10
N ILE A 157 -8.94 24.83 31.02
CA ILE A 157 -10.03 25.74 31.43
C ILE A 157 -10.61 25.25 32.75
#